data_AF-A0A1I1PS85-F1
#
_entry.id   AF-A0A1I1PS85-F1
#
_cell.length_a   1.000
_cell.length_b   1.000
_cell.length_c   1.000
_cell.angle_alpha   90.00
_cell.angle_beta   90.00
_cell.angle_gamma   90.00
#
_symmetry.space_group_name_H-M   'P 1'
#
loop_
_entity.id
_entity.type
_entity.pdbx_description
1 polymer ?
#
loop_
_entity_poly.entity_id
_entity_poly.type
_entity_poly.pdbx_seq_one_letter_code
_entity_poly.pdbx_strand_id
1 'polypeptide(L)'
;MSTPTPRYRLVSPDRLRMLMERTATGGPMSVRQLADAAGVQKSTIDGLLHQRQETVSADRAHAIAEAIGVDLLVVWQPVGRVTGDARIASAPSEVPA
;
A
#
# COMPACT_ATOMS: atom_id res chain seq x y z
N MET A 1 9.84 -18.72 -11.77
CA MET A 1 9.04 -18.70 -10.53
C MET A 1 8.42 -17.31 -10.42
N SER A 2 7.09 -17.18 -10.41
CA SER A 2 6.43 -15.87 -10.33
C SER A 2 6.41 -15.42 -8.86
N THR A 3 7.13 -14.35 -8.55
CA THR A 3 7.09 -13.74 -7.21
C THR A 3 5.69 -13.17 -6.96
N PRO A 4 4.99 -13.55 -5.89
CA PRO A 4 3.65 -13.02 -5.66
C PRO A 4 3.73 -11.53 -5.30
N THR A 5 2.90 -10.73 -5.95
CA THR A 5 2.87 -9.28 -5.77
C THR A 5 2.41 -8.93 -4.35
N PRO A 6 3.19 -8.16 -3.57
CA PRO A 6 2.79 -7.74 -2.24
C PRO A 6 1.47 -6.97 -2.26
N ARG A 7 0.66 -7.15 -1.20
CA ARG A 7 -0.59 -6.41 -1.00
C ARG A 7 -0.48 -5.51 0.21
N TYR A 8 -1.20 -4.40 0.14
CA TYR A 8 -1.29 -3.43 1.22
C TYR A 8 -2.75 -3.20 1.58
N ARG A 9 -3.00 -3.08 2.88
CA ARG A 9 -4.30 -2.75 3.48
C ARG A 9 -4.30 -1.29 3.88
N LEU A 10 -5.39 -0.59 3.61
CA LEU A 10 -5.56 0.77 4.10
C LEU A 10 -5.70 0.75 5.63
N VAL A 11 -4.88 1.52 6.33
CA VAL A 11 -4.91 1.55 7.81
C VAL A 11 -6.23 2.11 8.32
N SER A 12 -6.71 3.20 7.71
CA SER A 12 -7.97 3.84 8.07
C SER A 12 -8.51 4.68 6.91
N PRO A 13 -9.79 4.53 6.54
CA PRO A 13 -10.46 5.43 5.60
C PRO A 13 -10.46 6.89 6.07
N ASP A 14 -10.61 7.14 7.36
CA ASP A 14 -10.63 8.50 7.92
C ASP A 14 -9.27 9.16 7.85
N ARG A 15 -8.20 8.37 8.05
CA ARG A 15 -6.83 8.86 7.81
C ARG A 15 -6.65 9.27 6.34
N LEU A 16 -7.14 8.45 5.41
CA LEU A 16 -7.09 8.80 3.99
C LEU A 16 -7.86 10.10 3.69
N ARG A 17 -9.06 10.28 4.26
CA ARG A 17 -9.82 11.54 4.13
C ARG A 17 -9.05 12.73 4.65
N MET A 18 -8.51 12.64 5.87
CA MET A 18 -7.75 13.72 6.50
C MET A 18 -6.51 14.08 5.67
N LEU A 19 -5.78 13.08 5.17
CA LEU A 19 -4.61 13.33 4.30
C LEU A 19 -4.99 13.98 2.97
N MET A 20 -6.20 13.71 2.45
CA MET A 20 -6.71 14.36 1.24
C MET A 20 -7.08 15.84 1.44
N GLU A 21 -7.17 16.34 2.68
CA GLU A 21 -7.46 17.76 2.95
C GLU A 21 -6.26 18.67 2.67
N ARG A 22 -5.04 18.13 2.75
CA ARG A 22 -3.80 18.87 2.48
C ARG A 22 -2.72 17.94 1.91
N THR A 23 -2.59 17.95 0.60
CA THR A 23 -1.68 17.05 -0.13
C THR A 23 -0.38 17.76 -0.56
N ALA A 24 0.49 17.06 -1.30
CA ALA A 24 1.72 17.59 -1.89
C ALA A 24 1.52 18.87 -2.72
N THR A 25 0.33 19.09 -3.28
CA THR A 25 0.01 20.29 -4.06
C THR A 25 -0.35 21.49 -3.18
N GLY A 26 -0.40 21.32 -1.85
CA GLY A 26 -0.69 22.37 -0.89
C GLY A 26 -2.18 22.61 -0.62
N GLY A 27 -3.07 21.83 -1.25
CA GLY A 27 -4.52 21.97 -1.12
C GLY A 27 -5.26 20.63 -1.05
N PRO A 28 -6.60 20.67 -0.93
CA PRO A 28 -7.42 19.47 -0.87
C PRO A 28 -7.50 18.78 -2.23
N MET A 29 -7.59 17.45 -2.23
CA MET A 29 -7.86 16.64 -3.40
C MET A 29 -9.21 15.93 -3.28
N SER A 30 -10.02 16.03 -4.33
CA SER A 30 -11.21 15.18 -4.48
C SER A 30 -10.82 13.73 -4.80
N VAL A 31 -11.77 12.81 -4.62
CA VAL A 31 -11.61 11.40 -5.02
C VAL A 31 -11.20 11.25 -6.48
N ARG A 32 -11.78 12.06 -7.37
CA ARG A 32 -11.45 12.03 -8.80
C ARG A 32 -10.01 12.49 -9.04
N GLN A 33 -9.61 13.61 -8.45
CA GLN A 33 -8.24 14.12 -8.59
C GLN A 33 -7.21 13.12 -8.05
N LEU A 34 -7.50 12.46 -6.92
CA LEU A 34 -6.61 11.44 -6.37
C LEU A 34 -6.51 10.23 -7.30
N ALA A 35 -7.64 9.76 -7.84
CA ALA A 35 -7.66 8.65 -8.78
C ALA A 35 -6.86 8.96 -10.05
N ASP A 36 -7.07 10.15 -10.62
CA ASP A 36 -6.37 10.63 -11.82
C ASP A 36 -4.86 10.77 -11.55
N ALA A 37 -4.46 11.37 -10.42
CA ALA A 37 -3.06 11.53 -10.04
C ALA A 37 -2.34 10.21 -9.76
N ALA A 38 -3.02 9.24 -9.13
CA ALA A 38 -2.46 7.93 -8.83
C ALA A 38 -2.58 6.92 -10.00
N GLY A 39 -3.20 7.30 -11.12
CA GLY A 39 -3.41 6.40 -12.26
C GLY A 39 -4.30 5.19 -11.95
N VAL A 40 -5.26 5.34 -11.04
CA VAL A 40 -6.18 4.27 -10.63
C VAL A 40 -7.62 4.59 -10.99
N GLN A 41 -8.47 3.55 -11.03
CA GLN A 41 -9.90 3.76 -11.22
C GLN A 41 -10.50 4.50 -10.01
N LYS A 42 -11.37 5.48 -10.27
CA LYS A 42 -12.14 6.19 -9.22
C LYS A 42 -12.83 5.23 -8.24
N SER A 43 -13.38 4.12 -8.75
CA SER A 43 -14.03 3.07 -7.94
C SER A 43 -13.11 2.44 -6.89
N THR A 44 -11.79 2.41 -7.13
CA THR A 44 -10.81 1.93 -6.16
C THR A 44 -10.73 2.87 -4.96
N ILE A 45 -10.61 4.18 -5.20
CA ILE A 45 -10.56 5.19 -4.13
C ILE A 45 -11.90 5.25 -3.38
N ASP A 46 -13.02 5.25 -4.11
CA ASP A 46 -14.35 5.18 -3.50
C ASP A 46 -14.53 3.89 -2.68
N GLY A 47 -14.03 2.75 -3.16
CA GLY A 47 -14.07 1.48 -2.44
C GLY A 47 -13.30 1.52 -1.13
N LEU A 48 -12.11 2.13 -1.14
CA LEU A 48 -11.24 2.33 0.01
C LEU A 48 -11.88 3.23 1.07
N LEU A 49 -12.41 4.38 0.67
CA LEU A 49 -13.05 5.32 1.59
C LEU A 49 -14.31 4.76 2.26
N HIS A 50 -15.06 3.91 1.56
CA HIS A 50 -16.29 3.30 2.06
C HIS A 50 -16.09 1.87 2.57
N GLN A 51 -14.84 1.43 2.74
CA GLN A 51 -14.49 0.08 3.23
C GLN A 51 -15.06 -1.09 2.40
N ARG A 52 -15.56 -0.83 1.19
CA ARG A 52 -15.95 -1.89 0.23
C ARG A 52 -14.73 -2.60 -0.36
N GLN A 53 -13.57 -1.97 -0.29
CA GLN A 53 -12.27 -2.51 -0.65
C GLN A 53 -11.26 -2.13 0.42
N GLU A 54 -10.64 -3.11 1.06
CA GLU A 54 -9.64 -2.83 2.11
C GLU A 54 -8.20 -2.91 1.61
N THR A 55 -7.95 -3.64 0.52
CA THR A 55 -6.61 -3.96 0.05
C THR A 55 -6.38 -3.63 -1.42
N VAL A 56 -5.15 -3.27 -1.75
CA VAL A 56 -4.67 -3.00 -3.11
C VAL A 56 -3.31 -3.68 -3.35
N SER A 57 -2.87 -3.73 -4.61
CA SER A 57 -1.51 -4.15 -4.95
C SER A 57 -0.48 -3.12 -4.45
N ALA A 58 0.78 -3.56 -4.33
CA ALA A 58 1.91 -2.69 -4.01
C ALA A 58 1.95 -1.45 -4.92
N ASP A 59 1.86 -1.62 -6.24
CA ASP A 59 1.98 -0.51 -7.20
C ASP A 59 0.91 0.56 -6.95
N ARG A 60 -0.34 0.15 -6.69
CA ARG A 60 -1.44 1.07 -6.40
C ARG A 60 -1.27 1.76 -5.05
N ALA A 61 -0.78 1.04 -4.03
CA ALA A 61 -0.54 1.63 -2.72
C ALA A 61 0.52 2.73 -2.79
N HIS A 62 1.63 2.47 -3.50
CA HIS A 62 2.69 3.45 -3.73
C HIS A 62 2.19 4.65 -4.52
N ALA A 63 1.50 4.43 -5.65
CA ALA A 63 0.98 5.51 -6.48
C ALA A 63 0.00 6.43 -5.71
N ILE A 64 -0.87 5.85 -4.87
CA ILE A 64 -1.79 6.63 -4.04
C ILE A 64 -1.04 7.42 -2.95
N ALA A 65 -0.03 6.82 -2.31
CA ALA A 65 0.76 7.50 -1.28
C ALA A 65 1.57 8.67 -1.87
N GLU A 66 2.19 8.46 -3.04
CA GLU A 66 2.92 9.48 -3.79
C GLU A 66 2.02 10.63 -4.23
N ALA A 67 0.83 10.32 -4.77
CA ALA A 67 -0.13 11.34 -5.20
C ALA A 67 -0.61 12.25 -4.05
N ILE A 68 -0.68 11.70 -2.83
CA ILE A 68 -1.00 12.47 -1.62
C ILE A 68 0.23 13.24 -1.11
N GLY A 69 1.44 12.71 -1.30
CA GLY A 69 2.68 13.28 -0.77
C GLY A 69 3.08 12.74 0.59
N VAL A 70 2.77 11.48 0.88
CA VAL A 70 3.11 10.83 2.16
C VAL A 70 3.89 9.54 1.95
N ASP A 71 4.67 9.15 2.96
CA ASP A 71 5.32 7.84 2.96
C ASP A 71 4.29 6.71 3.01
N LEU A 72 4.56 5.62 2.29
CA LEU A 72 3.65 4.49 2.12
C LEU A 72 3.05 3.99 3.45
N LEU A 73 3.88 3.81 4.47
CA LEU A 73 3.49 3.22 5.75
C LEU A 73 2.68 4.16 6.65
N VAL A 74 2.56 5.44 6.27
CA VAL A 74 1.68 6.40 6.97
C VAL A 74 0.21 6.02 6.73
N VAL A 75 -0.13 5.56 5.53
CA VAL A 75 -1.52 5.27 5.12
C VAL A 75 -1.77 3.77 4.90
N TRP A 76 -0.74 2.98 4.65
CA TRP A 76 -0.86 1.56 4.31
C TRP A 76 -0.15 0.64 5.31
N GLN A 77 -0.72 -0.54 5.51
CA GLN A 77 -0.12 -1.65 6.23
C GLN A 77 0.13 -2.80 5.25
N PRO A 78 1.34 -3.39 5.19
CA PRO A 78 1.57 -4.59 4.39
C PRO A 78 0.72 -5.75 4.92
N VAL A 79 -0.02 -6.41 4.03
CA VAL A 79 -0.82 -7.60 4.36
C VAL A 79 -0.29 -8.79 3.56
N GLY A 80 0.34 -9.70 4.30
CA GLY A 80 1.03 -10.87 3.78
C GLY A 80 2.52 -10.61 3.56
N ARG A 81 3.36 -11.32 4.32
CA ARG A 81 4.69 -11.70 3.83
C ARG A 81 4.46 -12.91 2.96
N VAL A 82 4.79 -12.83 1.66
CA VAL A 82 5.03 -14.07 0.94
C VAL A 82 6.34 -14.61 1.48
N THR A 83 6.28 -15.74 2.17
CA THR A 83 7.43 -16.62 2.37
C THR A 83 7.88 -17.10 1.00
N GLY A 84 8.72 -16.33 0.33
CA GLY A 84 9.55 -16.83 -0.75
C GLY A 84 10.58 -17.74 -0.12
N ASP A 85 10.35 -19.05 -0.23
CA ASP A 85 11.26 -20.14 0.14
C ASP A 85 12.15 -19.86 1.36
N ALA A 86 11.60 -20.00 2.56
CA ALA A 86 12.41 -20.21 3.75
C ALA A 86 13.02 -21.62 3.72
N ARG A 87 13.77 -21.98 2.67
CA ARG A 87 15.05 -22.65 2.88
C ARG A 87 15.92 -21.63 3.58
N ILE A 88 15.70 -21.49 4.89
CA ILE A 88 16.82 -21.29 5.79
C ILE A 88 17.73 -22.47 5.44
N ALA A 89 18.77 -22.21 4.64
CA ALA A 89 19.83 -23.15 4.46
C ALA A 89 20.33 -23.44 5.87
N SER A 90 19.93 -24.58 6.42
CA SER A 90 20.55 -25.16 7.59
C SER A 90 22.00 -25.38 7.20
N ALA A 91 22.86 -24.43 7.56
CA ALA A 91 24.29 -24.70 7.57
C ALA A 91 24.48 -25.93 8.48
N PRO A 92 25.15 -27.00 8.03
CA PRO A 92 25.51 -28.07 8.93
C PRO A 92 26.42 -27.47 10.01
N SER A 93 26.01 -27.60 11.27
CA SER A 93 26.83 -27.25 12.42
C SER A 93 27.97 -28.26 12.51
N GLU A 94 29.07 -28.03 11.79
CA GLU A 94 30.34 -28.65 12.13
C GLU A 94 30.87 -27.94 13.38
N VAL A 95 30.71 -28.61 14.53
CA VAL A 95 31.42 -28.27 15.76
C VAL A 95 32.75 -29.05 15.70
N PRO A 96 33.91 -28.40 15.55
CA PRO A 96 35.18 -29.10 15.69
C PRO A 96 35.46 -29.36 17.18
N ALA A 97 35.93 -30.58 17.45
CA ALA A 97 36.42 -31.04 18.75
C ALA A 97 37.85 -30.53 19.04
#